data_AF-A0A7J4V0N0-F1
#
_entry.id   AF-A0A7J4V0N0-F1
#
_cell.length_a   1.000
_cell.length_b   1.000
_cell.length_c   1.000
_cell.angle_alpha   90.00
_cell.angle_beta   90.00
_cell.angle_gamma   90.00
#
_symmetry.space_group_name_H-M   'P 1'
#
loop_
_entity.id
_entity.type
_entity.pdbx_description
1 polymer ?
#
loop_
_entity_poly.entity_id
_entity_poly.type
_entity_poly.pdbx_seq_one_letter_code
_entity_poly.pdbx_strand_id
1 'polypeptide(L)'
;IQCVGSRDEHCGNEYCSGVCCMYSIKEAIIAKEHGGNIKPSVFYMDMRAFGKQFDEYYNRAKNEYGIRFVRSRIAAVSEDPKTRNLILKYVENGEPKEETFNMVVLAVGLRPAADAEALSRVMKFRLNDDGFCQTGVFTPVETSRPGVFVSGAFSSPKDIPMTVAEASGAAAKAGTEIASARGTLVTKKEYPKELDVTGQEARIGVFVCHCGINIGGVVNVPEVMEYAKTLSGVAYAEQNLYTCSQDAQERIKEKVKEHKLNRVVVAS
;
A
#
# COMPACT_ATOMS: atom_id res chain seq x y z
N ILE A 1 3.19 3.32 -18.10
CA ILE A 1 4.33 4.15 -18.57
C ILE A 1 5.11 4.61 -17.34
N GLN A 2 6.39 4.29 -17.24
CA GLN A 2 7.24 4.68 -16.10
C GLN A 2 7.75 6.13 -16.19
N CYS A 3 8.20 6.64 -15.04
CA CYS A 3 8.88 7.94 -14.91
C CYS A 3 8.00 9.14 -15.34
N VAL A 4 6.68 9.07 -15.14
CA VAL A 4 5.79 10.19 -15.46
C VAL A 4 5.91 11.24 -14.35
N GLY A 5 6.46 12.41 -14.67
CA GLY A 5 6.73 13.47 -13.69
C GLY A 5 7.94 13.19 -12.78
N SER A 6 8.89 12.38 -13.22
CA SER A 6 10.15 12.09 -12.51
C SER A 6 11.26 11.78 -13.50
N ARG A 7 12.50 12.10 -13.13
CA ARG A 7 13.66 12.03 -14.05
C ARG A 7 13.39 12.82 -15.33
N ASP A 8 12.79 13.99 -15.19
CA ASP A 8 12.31 14.82 -16.28
C ASP A 8 12.55 16.30 -15.99
N GLU A 9 13.61 16.84 -16.60
CA GLU A 9 14.03 18.24 -16.47
C GLU A 9 12.92 19.21 -16.95
N HIS A 10 12.14 18.82 -17.95
CA HIS A 10 11.07 19.67 -18.50
C HIS A 10 9.97 20.01 -17.49
N CYS A 11 9.75 19.17 -16.48
CA CYS A 11 8.80 19.46 -15.39
C CYS A 11 9.49 19.82 -14.06
N GLY A 12 10.81 20.05 -14.08
CA GLY A 12 11.59 20.42 -12.89
C GLY A 12 11.83 19.27 -11.89
N ASN A 13 11.44 18.03 -12.23
CA ASN A 13 11.56 16.88 -11.34
C ASN A 13 12.65 15.93 -11.85
N GLU A 14 13.91 16.26 -11.60
CA GLU A 14 15.06 15.45 -12.03
C GLU A 14 15.27 14.20 -11.18
N TYR A 15 14.70 14.17 -9.98
CA TYR A 15 14.81 13.05 -9.05
C TYR A 15 13.99 11.83 -9.48
N CYS A 16 14.34 10.67 -8.93
CA CYS A 16 13.56 9.44 -9.06
C CYS A 16 12.56 9.30 -7.91
N SER A 17 11.31 8.95 -8.23
CA SER A 17 10.26 8.76 -7.22
C SER A 17 10.36 7.47 -6.39
N GLY A 18 11.39 6.65 -6.59
CA GLY A 18 11.72 5.48 -5.75
C GLY A 18 10.79 4.27 -5.88
N VAL A 19 9.47 4.48 -6.02
CA VAL A 19 8.45 3.43 -5.85
C VAL A 19 7.74 3.02 -7.14
N CYS A 20 7.82 3.84 -8.20
CA CYS A 20 6.97 3.69 -9.38
C CYS A 20 7.20 2.41 -10.18
N CYS A 21 8.44 1.93 -10.24
CA CYS A 21 8.76 0.63 -10.83
C CYS A 21 8.00 -0.50 -10.12
N MET A 22 8.05 -0.52 -8.78
CA MET A 22 7.52 -1.62 -7.98
C MET A 22 6.00 -1.61 -7.89
N TYR A 23 5.36 -0.46 -7.69
CA TYR A 23 3.89 -0.43 -7.67
C TYR A 23 3.31 -0.81 -9.04
N SER A 24 3.99 -0.46 -10.15
CA SER A 24 3.51 -0.81 -11.49
C SER A 24 3.63 -2.30 -11.77
N ILE A 25 4.71 -2.94 -11.30
CA ILE A 25 4.84 -4.40 -11.36
C ILE A 25 3.72 -5.06 -10.54
N LYS A 26 3.50 -4.56 -9.32
CA LYS A 26 2.43 -5.06 -8.43
C LYS A 26 1.06 -4.94 -9.08
N GLU A 27 0.72 -3.78 -9.62
CA GLU A 27 -0.56 -3.54 -10.28
C GLU A 27 -0.73 -4.37 -11.55
N ALA A 28 0.35 -4.58 -12.33
CA ALA A 28 0.31 -5.46 -13.50
C ALA A 28 0.06 -6.93 -13.11
N ILE A 29 0.67 -7.42 -12.02
CA ILE A 29 0.41 -8.76 -11.47
C ILE A 29 -1.06 -8.87 -11.04
N ILE A 30 -1.53 -7.94 -10.21
CA ILE A 30 -2.90 -7.94 -9.68
C ILE A 30 -3.92 -7.88 -10.83
N ALA A 31 -3.69 -7.03 -11.82
CA ALA A 31 -4.56 -6.94 -13.00
C ALA A 31 -4.65 -8.27 -13.73
N LYS A 32 -3.54 -9.00 -13.85
CA LYS A 32 -3.52 -10.31 -14.51
C LYS A 32 -4.20 -11.41 -13.69
N GLU A 33 -4.03 -11.37 -12.37
CA GLU A 33 -4.71 -12.31 -11.45
C GLU A 33 -6.23 -12.15 -11.48
N HIS A 34 -6.73 -10.92 -11.60
CA HIS A 34 -8.16 -10.62 -11.57
C HIS A 34 -8.79 -10.54 -12.98
N GLY A 35 -7.97 -10.43 -14.03
CA GLY A 35 -8.39 -10.31 -15.41
C GLY A 35 -7.54 -11.19 -16.33
N GLY A 36 -7.96 -12.44 -16.51
CA GLY A 36 -7.18 -13.46 -17.26
C GLY A 36 -6.85 -13.10 -18.71
N ASN A 37 -7.58 -12.16 -19.32
CA ASN A 37 -7.34 -11.70 -20.69
C ASN A 37 -6.49 -10.42 -20.79
N ILE A 38 -6.09 -9.83 -19.66
CA ILE A 38 -5.26 -8.62 -19.64
C ILE A 38 -3.82 -8.99 -20.02
N LYS A 39 -3.24 -8.20 -20.94
CA LYS A 39 -1.85 -8.35 -21.40
C LYS A 39 -1.03 -7.10 -21.02
N PRO A 40 -0.55 -7.00 -19.76
CA PRO A 40 0.15 -5.81 -19.31
C PRO A 40 1.49 -5.64 -20.03
N SER A 41 1.81 -4.40 -20.39
CA SER A 41 3.13 -4.00 -20.89
C SER A 41 3.64 -2.80 -20.10
N VAL A 42 4.86 -2.90 -19.58
CA VAL A 42 5.52 -1.86 -18.80
C VAL A 42 6.65 -1.24 -19.61
N PHE A 43 6.46 0.01 -20.02
CA PHE A 43 7.47 0.83 -20.71
C PHE A 43 8.33 1.59 -19.70
N TYR A 44 9.65 1.39 -19.74
CA TYR A 44 10.58 1.88 -18.74
C TYR A 44 11.95 2.26 -19.31
N MET A 45 12.70 3.12 -18.60
CA MET A 45 14.10 3.42 -18.93
C MET A 45 15.07 2.45 -18.24
N ASP A 46 14.97 2.42 -16.91
CA ASP A 46 15.73 1.54 -16.01
C ASP A 46 14.76 0.95 -14.98
N MET A 47 14.86 -0.35 -14.73
CA MET A 47 14.04 -1.00 -13.72
C MET A 47 14.72 -0.87 -12.36
N ARG A 48 14.10 -0.14 -11.42
CA ARG A 48 14.66 0.13 -10.09
C ARG A 48 14.01 -0.74 -9.02
N ALA A 49 14.44 -2.00 -8.98
CA ALA A 49 13.96 -3.03 -8.06
C ALA A 49 14.97 -3.26 -6.90
N PHE A 50 15.35 -2.19 -6.19
CA PHE A 50 16.50 -2.18 -5.28
C PHE A 50 16.23 -2.68 -3.85
N GLY A 51 14.97 -2.89 -3.47
CA GLY A 51 14.59 -3.40 -2.15
C GLY A 51 14.88 -4.89 -2.00
N LYS A 52 14.82 -5.38 -0.76
CA LYS A 52 14.95 -6.82 -0.47
C LYS A 52 13.89 -7.61 -1.28
N GLN A 53 14.35 -8.56 -2.10
CA GLN A 53 13.53 -9.41 -2.96
C GLN A 53 12.73 -8.66 -4.05
N PHE A 54 13.03 -7.40 -4.33
CA PHE A 54 12.35 -6.66 -5.39
C PHE A 54 12.75 -7.18 -6.78
N ASP A 55 14.02 -7.57 -6.96
CA ASP A 55 14.50 -8.22 -8.19
C ASP A 55 13.82 -9.58 -8.43
N GLU A 56 13.64 -10.39 -7.39
CA GLU A 56 12.86 -11.63 -7.45
C GLU A 56 11.41 -11.36 -7.84
N TYR A 57 10.80 -10.32 -7.26
CA TYR A 57 9.43 -9.91 -7.59
C TYR A 57 9.29 -9.48 -9.05
N TYR A 58 10.26 -8.73 -9.58
CA TYR A 58 10.34 -8.37 -11.00
C TYR A 58 10.50 -9.60 -11.90
N ASN A 59 11.40 -10.52 -11.55
CA ASN A 59 11.61 -11.76 -12.30
C ASN A 59 10.35 -12.63 -12.31
N ARG A 60 9.66 -12.74 -11.17
CA ARG A 60 8.38 -13.43 -11.07
C ARG A 60 7.32 -12.81 -11.97
N ALA A 61 7.20 -11.48 -11.96
CA ALA A 61 6.27 -10.76 -12.84
C ALA A 61 6.49 -11.09 -14.33
N LYS A 62 7.75 -11.18 -14.74
CA LYS A 62 8.14 -11.53 -16.11
C LYS A 62 7.91 -13.01 -16.43
N ASN A 63 8.39 -13.91 -15.58
CA ASN A 63 8.51 -15.33 -15.90
C ASN A 63 7.24 -16.13 -15.59
N GLU A 64 6.56 -15.83 -14.48
CA GLU A 64 5.37 -16.56 -14.05
C GLU A 64 4.09 -15.86 -14.53
N TYR A 65 4.06 -14.52 -14.42
CA TYR A 65 2.91 -13.73 -14.86
C TYR A 65 3.04 -13.24 -16.29
N GLY A 66 4.12 -13.50 -17.03
CA GLY A 66 4.23 -13.14 -18.44
C GLY A 66 3.98 -11.66 -18.73
N ILE A 67 4.35 -10.75 -17.82
CA ILE A 67 4.24 -9.30 -18.03
C ILE A 67 5.36 -8.88 -18.99
N ARG A 68 5.00 -8.12 -20.03
CA ARG A 68 5.98 -7.63 -21.02
C ARG A 68 6.66 -6.37 -20.49
N PHE A 69 7.98 -6.34 -20.55
CA PHE A 69 8.78 -5.17 -20.17
C PHE A 69 9.51 -4.64 -21.40
N VAL A 70 9.24 -3.38 -21.76
CA VAL A 70 9.80 -2.73 -22.94
C VAL A 70 10.71 -1.60 -22.49
N ARG A 71 12.01 -1.70 -22.80
CA ARG A 71 12.99 -0.69 -22.41
C ARG A 71 12.94 0.49 -23.39
N SER A 72 12.03 1.42 -23.14
CA SER A 72 11.86 2.64 -23.92
C SER A 72 11.14 3.72 -23.12
N ARG A 73 11.53 4.98 -23.32
CA ARG A 73 10.73 6.15 -22.89
C ARG A 73 9.72 6.45 -24.01
N ILE A 74 8.44 6.52 -23.64
CA ILE A 74 7.38 6.83 -24.60
C ILE A 74 7.57 8.26 -25.12
N ALA A 75 7.56 8.42 -26.44
CA ALA A 75 7.69 9.71 -27.10
C ALA A 75 6.35 10.45 -27.15
N ALA A 76 5.27 9.74 -27.46
CA ALA A 76 3.93 10.31 -27.54
C ALA A 76 2.85 9.25 -27.27
N VAL A 77 1.72 9.73 -26.78
CA VAL A 77 0.46 8.97 -26.70
C VAL A 77 -0.60 9.77 -27.46
N SER A 78 -1.30 9.13 -28.38
CA SER A 78 -2.42 9.73 -29.12
C SER A 78 -3.64 8.81 -29.07
N GLU A 79 -4.84 9.38 -29.08
CA GLU A 79 -6.08 8.60 -29.15
C GLU A 79 -6.54 8.44 -30.60
N ASP A 80 -6.93 7.22 -30.99
CA ASP A 80 -7.64 6.97 -32.24
C ASP A 80 -9.08 7.53 -32.13
N PRO A 81 -9.48 8.50 -32.99
CA PRO A 81 -10.79 9.13 -32.88
C PRO A 81 -11.97 8.19 -33.17
N LYS A 82 -11.74 7.05 -33.84
CA LYS A 82 -12.79 6.06 -34.16
C LYS A 82 -12.92 5.02 -33.06
N THR A 83 -11.80 4.44 -32.63
CA THR A 83 -11.80 3.31 -31.69
C THR A 83 -11.65 3.71 -30.23
N ARG A 84 -11.22 4.96 -29.96
CA ARG A 84 -10.81 5.45 -28.63
C ARG A 84 -9.65 4.67 -28.01
N ASN A 85 -8.99 3.81 -28.78
CA ASN A 85 -7.77 3.16 -28.33
C ASN A 85 -6.61 4.16 -28.33
N LEU A 86 -5.62 3.86 -27.48
CA LEU A 86 -4.45 4.71 -27.26
C LEU A 86 -3.26 4.13 -28.02
N ILE A 87 -2.66 4.96 -28.88
CA ILE A 87 -1.51 4.61 -29.70
C ILE A 87 -0.25 5.17 -29.02
N LEU A 88 0.66 4.28 -28.65
CA LEU A 88 1.95 4.61 -28.05
C LEU A 88 3.03 4.64 -29.13
N LYS A 89 3.79 5.73 -29.18
CA LYS A 89 4.99 5.84 -30.03
C LYS A 89 6.24 5.72 -29.17
N TYR A 90 7.13 4.79 -29.52
CA TYR A 90 8.36 4.52 -28.77
C TYR A 90 9.46 4.01 -29.69
N VAL A 91 10.68 3.90 -29.18
CA VAL A 91 11.82 3.33 -29.91
C VAL A 91 12.25 2.03 -29.28
N GLU A 92 12.41 0.98 -30.07
CA GLU A 92 12.93 -0.30 -29.64
C GLU A 92 14.01 -0.75 -30.62
N ASN A 93 15.20 -1.09 -30.10
CA ASN A 93 16.38 -1.46 -30.92
C ASN A 93 16.74 -0.43 -32.01
N GLY A 94 16.51 0.85 -31.74
CA GLY A 94 16.79 1.95 -32.68
C GLY A 94 15.70 2.18 -33.73
N GLU A 95 14.66 1.36 -33.76
CA GLU A 95 13.53 1.53 -34.69
C GLU A 95 12.33 2.18 -34.01
N PRO A 96 11.66 3.15 -34.67
CA PRO A 96 10.38 3.64 -34.19
C PRO A 96 9.32 2.53 -34.28
N LYS A 97 8.56 2.36 -33.20
CA LYS A 97 7.43 1.45 -33.10
C LYS A 97 6.19 2.23 -32.71
N GLU A 98 5.06 1.78 -33.23
CA GLU A 98 3.73 2.22 -32.81
C GLU A 98 2.95 0.99 -32.34
N GLU A 99 2.28 1.11 -31.19
CA GLU A 99 1.49 0.02 -30.64
C GLU A 99 0.22 0.55 -29.98
N THR A 100 -0.89 -0.15 -30.22
CA THR A 100 -2.23 0.24 -29.76
C THR A 100 -2.61 -0.49 -28.48
N PHE A 101 -3.13 0.24 -27.50
CA PHE A 101 -3.60 -0.24 -26.21
C PHE A 101 -5.01 0.25 -25.91
N ASN A 102 -5.79 -0.54 -25.17
CA ASN A 102 -7.13 -0.13 -24.73
C ASN A 102 -7.08 0.80 -23.50
N MET A 103 -5.98 0.78 -22.75
CA MET A 103 -5.79 1.59 -21.55
C MET A 103 -4.31 1.89 -21.36
N VAL A 104 -4.01 3.12 -20.93
CA VAL A 104 -2.67 3.55 -20.55
C VAL A 104 -2.70 3.99 -19.10
N VAL A 105 -1.86 3.36 -18.29
CA VAL A 105 -1.63 3.75 -16.90
C VAL A 105 -0.35 4.56 -16.82
N LEU A 106 -0.44 5.77 -16.27
CA LEU A 106 0.70 6.64 -16.01
C LEU A 106 1.23 6.34 -14.60
N ALA A 107 2.46 5.83 -14.51
CA ALA A 107 3.12 5.65 -13.23
C ALA A 107 3.66 7.00 -12.76
N VAL A 108 2.76 7.80 -12.18
CA VAL A 108 3.04 9.15 -11.69
C VAL A 108 4.01 9.15 -10.52
N GLY A 109 4.93 10.11 -10.54
CA GLY A 109 5.90 10.33 -9.48
C GLY A 109 5.30 10.89 -8.20
N LEU A 110 6.12 10.90 -7.16
CA LEU A 110 5.87 11.60 -5.91
C LEU A 110 6.40 13.02 -6.03
N ARG A 111 5.64 13.98 -5.50
CA ARG A 111 6.05 15.38 -5.34
C ARG A 111 5.84 15.80 -3.89
N PRO A 112 6.52 16.86 -3.43
CA PRO A 112 6.21 17.45 -2.14
C PRO A 112 4.73 17.85 -2.03
N ALA A 113 4.23 17.93 -0.81
CA ALA A 113 2.88 18.42 -0.55
C ALA A 113 2.74 19.88 -1.03
N ALA A 114 1.57 20.25 -1.56
CA ALA A 114 1.34 21.59 -2.10
C ALA A 114 1.50 22.71 -1.05
N ASP A 115 1.35 22.37 0.23
CA ASP A 115 1.49 23.25 1.38
C ASP A 115 2.86 23.12 2.08
N ALA A 116 3.83 22.42 1.50
CA ALA A 116 5.15 22.20 2.08
C ALA A 116 5.85 23.49 2.51
N GLU A 117 5.78 24.55 1.69
CA GLU A 117 6.36 25.85 2.04
C GLU A 117 5.64 26.52 3.22
N ALA A 118 4.31 26.42 3.26
CA ALA A 118 3.53 26.99 4.36
C ALA A 118 3.85 26.27 5.67
N LEU A 119 3.94 24.95 5.63
CA LEU A 119 4.37 24.13 6.76
C LEU A 119 5.80 24.47 7.20
N SER A 120 6.72 24.60 6.25
CA SER A 120 8.11 25.01 6.49
C SER A 120 8.19 26.38 7.17
N ARG A 121 7.38 27.37 6.78
CA ARG A 121 7.33 28.69 7.42
C ARG A 121 6.80 28.63 8.86
N VAL A 122 5.71 27.89 9.10
CA VAL A 122 5.09 27.75 10.43
C VAL A 122 6.01 26.98 11.38
N MET A 123 6.52 25.85 10.91
CA MET A 123 7.36 24.95 11.69
C MET A 123 8.85 25.32 11.63
N LYS A 124 9.23 26.36 10.88
CA LYS A 124 10.57 26.94 10.80
C LYS A 124 11.69 25.93 10.48
N PHE A 125 11.44 24.99 9.56
CA PHE A 125 12.46 24.09 9.00
C PHE A 125 12.71 24.41 7.52
N ARG A 126 13.85 23.98 6.95
CA ARG A 126 14.20 24.21 5.54
C ARG A 126 13.69 23.09 4.63
N LEU A 127 13.31 23.45 3.41
CA LEU A 127 13.12 22.51 2.30
C LEU A 127 14.43 22.37 1.52
N ASN A 128 14.59 21.26 0.81
CA ASN A 128 15.66 21.08 -0.18
C ASN A 128 15.24 21.69 -1.53
N ASP A 129 16.14 21.63 -2.53
CA ASP A 129 15.91 22.22 -3.86
C ASP A 129 14.70 21.60 -4.60
N ASP A 130 14.36 20.35 -4.27
CA ASP A 130 13.20 19.63 -4.81
C ASP A 130 11.90 19.91 -4.02
N GLY A 131 11.93 20.73 -2.98
CA GLY A 131 10.78 21.10 -2.14
C GLY A 131 10.40 20.08 -1.05
N PHE A 132 11.16 19.00 -0.87
CA PHE A 132 11.03 18.06 0.26
C PHE A 132 11.68 18.62 1.52
N CYS A 133 11.42 18.01 2.68
CA CYS A 133 12.12 18.41 3.91
C CYS A 133 13.63 18.19 3.79
N GLN A 134 14.42 19.23 4.06
CA GLN A 134 15.87 19.10 4.11
C GLN A 134 16.29 18.30 5.36
N THR A 135 17.02 17.21 5.14
CA THR A 135 17.64 16.39 6.19
C THR A 135 19.16 16.27 5.97
N GLY A 136 19.88 15.69 6.93
CA GLY A 136 21.32 15.43 6.81
C GLY A 136 21.64 13.96 6.54
N VAL A 137 22.82 13.69 5.98
CA VAL A 137 23.29 12.32 5.68
C VAL A 137 23.35 11.45 6.94
N PHE A 138 23.85 12.02 8.05
CA PHE A 138 23.93 11.33 9.35
C PHE A 138 22.74 11.61 10.26
N THR A 139 21.77 12.41 9.79
CA THR A 139 20.57 12.82 10.53
C THR A 139 19.33 12.75 9.62
N PRO A 140 19.02 11.57 9.04
CA PRO A 140 18.03 11.44 7.96
C PRO A 140 16.57 11.68 8.40
N VAL A 141 16.33 11.71 9.72
CA VAL A 141 14.99 11.94 10.31
C VAL A 141 14.89 13.27 11.05
N GLU A 142 15.95 14.07 11.04
CA GLU A 142 15.99 15.38 11.69
C GLU A 142 15.80 16.47 10.64
N THR A 143 14.96 17.45 10.95
CA THR A 143 14.85 18.65 10.12
C THR A 143 15.98 19.63 10.44
N SER A 144 16.06 20.76 9.73
CA SER A 144 16.98 21.83 10.10
C SER A 144 16.62 22.55 11.40
N ARG A 145 15.47 22.26 12.03
CA ARG A 145 15.04 22.85 13.29
C ARG A 145 15.19 21.82 14.43
N PRO A 146 15.99 22.11 15.46
CA PRO A 146 16.08 21.25 16.65
C PRO A 146 14.71 20.99 17.28
N GLY A 147 14.48 19.75 17.71
CA GLY A 147 13.20 19.30 18.28
C GLY A 147 12.08 19.06 17.26
N VAL A 148 12.33 19.27 15.95
CA VAL A 148 11.39 18.94 14.87
C VAL A 148 11.99 17.84 14.00
N PHE A 149 11.24 16.76 13.85
CA PHE A 149 11.64 15.55 13.13
C PHE A 149 10.73 15.33 11.93
N VAL A 150 11.23 14.56 10.95
CA VAL A 150 10.50 14.20 9.73
C VAL A 150 10.60 12.70 9.49
N SER A 151 9.56 12.12 8.89
CA SER A 151 9.56 10.74 8.44
C SER A 151 8.73 10.59 7.16
N GLY A 152 9.05 9.55 6.39
CA GLY A 152 8.23 9.12 5.26
C GLY A 152 8.44 9.94 4.00
N ALA A 153 7.46 9.92 3.10
CA ALA A 153 7.61 10.44 1.75
C ALA A 153 7.91 11.96 1.68
N PHE A 154 7.68 12.71 2.77
CA PHE A 154 8.00 14.14 2.81
C PHE A 154 9.49 14.44 2.96
N SER A 155 10.31 13.54 3.52
CA SER A 155 11.78 13.71 3.53
C SER A 155 12.42 13.34 2.18
N SER A 156 11.80 12.42 1.43
CA SER A 156 12.17 12.04 0.06
C SER A 156 11.24 10.94 -0.46
N PRO A 157 11.12 10.73 -1.78
CA PRO A 157 10.36 9.61 -2.34
C PRO A 157 10.88 8.25 -1.85
N LYS A 158 10.02 7.45 -1.19
CA LYS A 158 10.38 6.15 -0.63
C LYS A 158 9.17 5.24 -0.43
N ASP A 159 9.44 3.96 -0.19
CA ASP A 159 8.42 2.95 0.04
C ASP A 159 7.96 2.87 1.51
N ILE A 160 7.00 1.98 1.76
CA ILE A 160 6.39 1.78 3.07
C ILE A 160 7.41 1.25 4.08
N PRO A 161 8.22 0.20 3.81
CA PRO A 161 9.22 -0.29 4.76
C PRO A 161 10.20 0.81 5.22
N MET A 162 10.73 1.60 4.28
CA MET A 162 11.62 2.71 4.63
C MET A 162 10.90 3.79 5.44
N THR A 163 9.65 4.10 5.10
CA THR A 163 8.82 5.05 5.86
C THR A 163 8.60 4.58 7.30
N VAL A 164 8.32 3.31 7.52
CA VAL A 164 8.11 2.73 8.87
C VAL A 164 9.40 2.75 9.68
N ALA A 165 10.54 2.45 9.04
CA ALA A 165 11.86 2.53 9.68
C ALA A 165 12.18 3.98 10.10
N GLU A 166 11.99 4.95 9.21
CA GLU A 166 12.18 6.37 9.53
C GLU A 166 11.23 6.85 10.62
N ALA A 167 9.95 6.46 10.58
CA ALA A 167 8.99 6.82 11.61
C ALA A 167 9.42 6.32 13.01
N SER A 168 9.95 5.10 13.07
CA SER A 168 10.52 4.54 14.30
C SER A 168 11.73 5.34 14.78
N GLY A 169 12.63 5.73 13.87
CA GLY A 169 13.80 6.56 14.16
C GLY A 169 13.42 7.97 14.65
N ALA A 170 12.47 8.62 13.97
CA ALA A 170 11.94 9.92 14.35
C ALA A 170 11.27 9.87 15.73
N ALA A 171 10.47 8.82 16.01
CA ALA A 171 9.85 8.62 17.31
C ALA A 171 10.87 8.40 18.43
N ALA A 172 11.95 7.65 18.17
CA ALA A 172 13.04 7.46 19.13
C ALA A 172 13.74 8.78 19.47
N LYS A 173 14.06 9.60 18.46
CA LYS A 173 14.68 10.93 18.62
C LYS A 173 13.75 11.92 19.32
N ALA A 174 12.48 11.97 18.94
CA ALA A 174 11.49 12.77 19.66
C ALA A 174 11.37 12.31 21.13
N GLY A 175 11.38 10.99 21.35
CA GLY A 175 11.34 10.37 22.67
C GLY A 175 12.52 10.77 23.57
N THR A 176 13.71 11.00 23.01
CA THR A 176 14.85 11.51 23.79
C THR A 176 14.65 12.95 24.26
N GLU A 177 14.02 13.80 23.43
CA GLU A 177 13.73 15.20 23.80
C GLU A 177 12.71 15.30 24.94
N ILE A 178 11.72 14.40 24.96
CA ILE A 178 10.63 14.40 25.96
C ILE A 178 10.83 13.37 27.07
N ALA A 179 12.03 12.80 27.21
CA ALA A 179 12.29 11.68 28.12
C ALA A 179 11.90 12.00 29.58
N SER A 180 12.10 13.24 30.03
CA SER A 180 11.73 13.70 31.37
C SER A 180 10.22 13.71 31.65
N ALA A 181 9.38 13.78 30.61
CA ALA A 181 7.92 13.78 30.70
C ALA A 181 7.32 12.39 30.45
N ARG A 182 8.14 11.33 30.34
CA ARG A 182 7.64 9.99 30.05
C ARG A 182 6.66 9.52 31.13
N GLY A 183 5.45 9.15 30.70
CA GLY A 183 4.42 8.60 31.60
C GLY A 183 3.48 9.64 32.23
N THR A 184 3.76 10.95 32.11
CA THR A 184 2.97 11.99 32.80
C THR A 184 1.57 12.20 32.21
N LEU A 185 1.36 11.81 30.94
CA LEU A 185 0.09 11.94 30.21
C LEU A 185 -0.52 10.59 29.81
N VAL A 186 -0.15 9.50 30.49
CA VAL A 186 -0.70 8.17 30.18
C VAL A 186 -2.10 8.04 30.77
N THR A 187 -3.11 7.97 29.91
CA THR A 187 -4.48 7.62 30.31
C THR A 187 -4.61 6.11 30.36
N LYS A 188 -5.13 5.58 31.48
CA LYS A 188 -5.45 4.16 31.59
C LYS A 188 -6.58 3.84 30.61
N LYS A 189 -6.34 2.89 29.70
CA LYS A 189 -7.38 2.43 28.77
C LYS A 189 -8.43 1.66 29.57
N GLU A 190 -9.64 2.21 29.63
CA GLU A 190 -10.79 1.54 30.23
C GLU A 190 -11.45 0.65 29.17
N TYR A 191 -11.46 -0.65 29.44
CA TYR A 191 -12.17 -1.63 28.62
C TYR A 191 -13.58 -1.81 29.19
N PRO A 192 -14.58 -2.15 28.35
CA PRO A 192 -15.88 -2.54 28.87
C PRO A 192 -15.74 -3.72 29.84
N LYS A 193 -16.59 -3.75 30.87
CA LYS A 193 -16.59 -4.84 31.85
C LYS A 193 -16.75 -6.17 31.12
N GLU A 194 -15.85 -7.11 31.39
CA GLU A 194 -15.94 -8.46 30.87
C GLU A 194 -17.24 -9.12 31.35
N LEU A 195 -17.93 -9.79 30.44
CA LEU A 195 -19.13 -10.56 30.76
C LEU A 195 -18.69 -11.89 31.38
N ASP A 196 -19.19 -12.21 32.58
CA ASP A 196 -19.01 -13.53 33.14
C ASP A 196 -19.94 -14.53 32.43
N VAL A 197 -19.32 -15.48 31.75
CA VAL A 197 -20.00 -16.52 30.95
C VAL A 197 -19.85 -17.90 31.57
N THR A 198 -19.34 -17.98 32.80
CA THR A 198 -19.22 -19.21 33.56
C THR A 198 -20.58 -19.89 33.71
N GLY A 199 -20.64 -21.18 33.39
CA GLY A 199 -21.87 -21.97 33.52
C GLY A 199 -22.95 -21.71 32.46
N GLN A 200 -22.74 -20.78 31.52
CA GLN A 200 -23.65 -20.58 30.40
C GLN A 200 -23.44 -21.65 29.32
N GLU A 201 -24.52 -22.05 28.64
CA GLU A 201 -24.39 -22.84 27.41
C GLU A 201 -23.59 -22.08 26.35
N ALA A 202 -22.80 -22.82 25.57
CA ALA A 202 -21.99 -22.23 24.52
C ALA A 202 -22.89 -21.62 23.43
N ARG A 203 -22.68 -20.34 23.15
CA ARG A 203 -23.28 -19.60 22.04
C ARG A 203 -22.15 -19.01 21.21
N ILE A 204 -21.62 -19.85 20.33
CA ILE A 204 -20.43 -19.56 19.53
C ILE A 204 -20.82 -18.82 18.26
N GLY A 205 -20.15 -17.71 17.98
CA GLY A 205 -20.17 -17.05 16.68
C GLY A 205 -18.94 -17.44 15.87
N VAL A 206 -19.13 -17.98 14.67
CA VAL A 206 -18.06 -18.36 13.76
C VAL A 206 -17.99 -17.38 12.60
N PHE A 207 -16.85 -16.72 12.42
CA PHE A 207 -16.63 -15.75 11.35
C PHE A 207 -15.52 -16.29 10.44
N VAL A 208 -15.88 -16.69 9.22
CA VAL A 208 -14.95 -17.29 8.26
C VAL A 208 -14.48 -16.25 7.26
N CYS A 209 -13.19 -15.94 7.29
CA CYS A 209 -12.57 -14.98 6.39
C CYS A 209 -12.47 -15.56 4.97
N HIS A 210 -12.90 -14.80 3.97
CA HIS A 210 -12.77 -15.20 2.56
C HIS A 210 -11.47 -14.72 1.92
N CYS A 211 -10.91 -13.59 2.35
CA CYS A 211 -9.69 -12.93 1.84
C CYS A 211 -9.35 -13.17 0.35
N GLY A 212 -10.32 -12.97 -0.56
CA GLY A 212 -10.13 -13.13 -2.01
C GLY A 212 -9.49 -14.47 -2.40
N ILE A 213 -8.44 -14.41 -3.22
CA ILE A 213 -7.69 -15.60 -3.69
C ILE A 213 -6.82 -16.25 -2.61
N ASN A 214 -6.49 -15.54 -1.53
CA ASN A 214 -5.58 -16.06 -0.51
C ASN A 214 -6.20 -17.21 0.30
N ILE A 215 -7.49 -17.12 0.61
CA ILE A 215 -8.23 -18.17 1.34
C ILE A 215 -9.26 -18.81 0.42
N GLY A 216 -10.15 -18.02 -0.19
CA GLY A 216 -11.19 -18.52 -1.08
C GLY A 216 -10.67 -19.18 -2.36
N GLY A 217 -9.39 -18.99 -2.71
CA GLY A 217 -8.73 -19.71 -3.79
C GLY A 217 -8.28 -21.14 -3.43
N VAL A 218 -8.27 -21.49 -2.14
CA VAL A 218 -7.80 -22.80 -1.62
C VAL A 218 -8.91 -23.54 -0.89
N VAL A 219 -9.75 -22.83 -0.15
CA VAL A 219 -10.81 -23.38 0.70
C VAL A 219 -12.16 -22.91 0.18
N ASN A 220 -13.14 -23.82 0.14
CA ASN A 220 -14.54 -23.47 -0.13
C ASN A 220 -15.17 -22.80 1.10
N VAL A 221 -14.94 -21.49 1.23
CA VAL A 221 -15.37 -20.67 2.38
C VAL A 221 -16.89 -20.77 2.64
N PRO A 222 -17.77 -20.71 1.62
CA PRO A 222 -19.21 -20.96 1.81
C PRO A 222 -19.51 -22.30 2.47
N GLU A 223 -18.87 -23.38 2.03
CA GLU A 223 -19.09 -24.72 2.58
C GLU A 223 -18.59 -24.84 4.02
N VAL A 224 -17.44 -24.26 4.35
CA VAL A 224 -16.93 -24.21 5.73
C VAL A 224 -17.89 -23.46 6.65
N MET A 225 -18.45 -22.33 6.18
CA MET A 225 -19.44 -21.58 6.94
C MET A 225 -20.72 -22.40 7.14
N GLU A 226 -21.25 -23.07 6.10
CA GLU A 226 -22.44 -23.93 6.24
C GLU A 226 -22.18 -25.12 7.17
N TYR A 227 -21.02 -25.76 7.07
CA TYR A 227 -20.61 -26.82 7.99
C TYR A 227 -20.57 -26.32 9.44
N ALA A 228 -19.98 -25.14 9.68
CA ALA A 228 -19.90 -24.55 11.02
C ALA A 228 -21.29 -24.36 11.66
N LYS A 229 -22.33 -24.03 10.88
CA LYS A 229 -23.71 -23.90 11.40
C LYS A 229 -24.27 -25.20 11.96
N THR A 230 -23.75 -26.35 11.53
CA THR A 230 -24.21 -27.67 12.00
C THR A 230 -23.57 -28.10 13.32
N LEU A 231 -22.53 -27.41 13.77
CA LEU A 231 -21.77 -27.77 14.97
C LEU A 231 -22.52 -27.39 16.24
N SER A 232 -22.49 -28.29 17.23
CA SER A 232 -23.12 -28.05 18.53
C SER A 232 -22.59 -26.79 19.22
N GLY A 233 -23.50 -25.97 19.74
CA GLY A 233 -23.18 -24.70 20.40
C GLY A 233 -22.89 -23.53 19.46
N VAL A 234 -22.89 -23.72 18.13
CA VAL A 234 -22.79 -22.60 17.18
C VAL A 234 -24.15 -21.92 17.05
N ALA A 235 -24.23 -20.68 17.52
CA ALA A 235 -25.44 -19.87 17.48
C ALA A 235 -25.50 -18.96 16.24
N TYR A 236 -24.35 -18.67 15.63
CA TYR A 236 -24.24 -17.83 14.44
C TYR A 236 -22.99 -18.21 13.65
N ALA A 237 -23.10 -18.23 12.32
CA ALA A 237 -21.94 -18.32 11.46
C ALA A 237 -22.12 -17.43 10.22
N GLU A 238 -21.08 -16.70 9.85
CA GLU A 238 -21.03 -15.93 8.62
C GLU A 238 -19.66 -15.99 7.97
N GLN A 239 -19.62 -15.69 6.67
CA GLN A 239 -18.39 -15.39 5.96
C GLN A 239 -18.27 -13.87 5.75
N ASN A 240 -17.05 -13.35 5.82
CA ASN A 240 -16.77 -11.95 5.54
C ASN A 240 -15.44 -11.77 4.79
N LEU A 241 -15.35 -10.67 4.04
CA LEU A 241 -14.10 -10.25 3.43
C LEU A 241 -13.25 -9.52 4.48
N TYR A 242 -11.98 -9.90 4.56
CA TYR A 242 -10.97 -9.23 5.37
C TYR A 242 -11.41 -9.07 6.83
N THR A 243 -11.55 -10.18 7.56
CA THR A 243 -11.98 -10.17 8.97
C THR A 243 -11.08 -9.31 9.88
N CYS A 244 -9.83 -9.06 9.47
CA CYS A 244 -8.90 -8.17 10.15
C CYS A 244 -9.19 -6.67 9.95
N SER A 245 -10.00 -6.28 8.97
CA SER A 245 -10.36 -4.89 8.69
C SER A 245 -11.18 -4.27 9.82
N GLN A 246 -11.09 -2.95 9.98
CA GLN A 246 -11.81 -2.24 11.03
C GLN A 246 -13.34 -2.43 10.91
N ASP A 247 -13.88 -2.30 9.70
CA ASP A 247 -15.31 -2.50 9.43
C ASP A 247 -15.77 -3.92 9.79
N ALA A 248 -14.96 -4.94 9.47
CA ALA A 248 -15.27 -6.32 9.83
C ALA A 248 -15.23 -6.54 11.35
N GLN A 249 -14.28 -5.93 12.06
CA GLN A 249 -14.21 -5.99 13.53
C GLN A 249 -15.40 -5.30 14.19
N GLU A 250 -15.89 -4.20 13.62
CA GLU A 250 -17.12 -3.53 14.08
C GLU A 250 -18.35 -4.42 13.87
N ARG A 251 -18.48 -5.03 12.68
CA ARG A 251 -19.54 -6.00 12.40
C ARG A 251 -19.51 -7.20 13.34
N ILE A 252 -18.33 -7.73 13.68
CA ILE A 252 -18.23 -8.81 14.69
C ILE A 252 -18.78 -8.34 16.04
N LYS A 253 -18.42 -7.13 16.49
CA LYS A 253 -18.94 -6.58 17.76
C LYS A 253 -20.47 -6.44 17.73
N GLU A 254 -21.03 -6.03 16.60
CA GLU A 254 -22.48 -5.94 16.42
C GLU A 254 -23.13 -7.33 16.49
N LYS A 255 -22.59 -8.32 15.76
CA LYS A 255 -23.11 -9.69 15.75
C LYS A 255 -22.98 -10.39 17.09
N VAL A 256 -21.93 -10.12 17.85
CA VAL A 256 -21.79 -10.59 19.24
C VAL A 256 -22.95 -10.12 20.11
N LYS A 257 -23.34 -8.85 19.98
CA LYS A 257 -24.48 -8.28 20.72
C LYS A 257 -25.82 -8.81 20.20
N GLU A 258 -26.02 -8.80 18.89
CA GLU A 258 -27.27 -9.21 18.21
C GLU A 258 -27.63 -10.66 18.53
N HIS A 259 -26.67 -11.58 18.39
CA HIS A 259 -26.90 -13.02 18.60
C HIS A 259 -26.63 -13.50 20.02
N LYS A 260 -26.27 -12.57 20.93
CA LYS A 260 -25.88 -12.85 22.33
C LYS A 260 -24.81 -13.94 22.39
N LEU A 261 -23.73 -13.74 21.63
CA LEU A 261 -22.62 -14.67 21.55
C LEU A 261 -21.78 -14.55 22.82
N ASN A 262 -21.35 -15.68 23.37
CA ASN A 262 -20.45 -15.73 24.53
C ASN A 262 -19.08 -16.36 24.21
N ARG A 263 -18.91 -16.84 22.97
CA ARG A 263 -17.63 -17.24 22.39
C ARG A 263 -17.56 -16.81 20.92
N VAL A 264 -16.37 -16.48 20.45
CA VAL A 264 -16.11 -16.06 19.08
C VAL A 264 -14.97 -16.90 18.52
N VAL A 265 -15.17 -17.42 17.31
CA VAL A 265 -14.13 -18.08 16.51
C VAL A 265 -13.97 -17.27 15.23
N VAL A 266 -12.74 -16.82 14.98
CA VAL A 266 -12.36 -16.23 13.70
C VAL A 266 -11.49 -17.26 12.97
N ALA A 267 -11.99 -17.74 11.83
CA ALA A 267 -11.26 -18.67 10.96
C ALA A 267 -10.71 -17.89 9.76
N SER A 268 -9.40 -17.90 9.57
CA SER A 268 -8.68 -17.13 8.54
C SER A 268 -7.54 -17.93 7.95
#